data_AF-A0A6F8YVT9-F1
#
_entry.id   AF-A0A6F8YVT9-F1
#
_cell.length_a   1.000
_cell.length_b   1.000
_cell.length_c   1.000
_cell.angle_alpha   90.00
_cell.angle_beta   90.00
_cell.angle_gamma   90.00
#
_symmetry.space_group_name_H-M   'P 1'
#
loop_
_entity.id
_entity.type
_entity.pdbx_description
1 polymer ?
#
loop_
_entity_poly.entity_id
_entity_poly.type
_entity_poly.pdbx_seq_one_letter_code
_entity_poly.pdbx_strand_id
1 'polypeptide(L)'
;MTTPAKRVARWLKVAGFLGFAAVGVVVWLVVAPPSFDSGTVVPAPDAEMAVATSDQLARAASAQGVCYGWRLESYSTGTSVGSNLGSGVAIDPSRCPKWVEVRADVMWTSSSSEAADSATVTIASSGVPAPPSSRLDRFGLTGSAFVDEPDWAICQAALALPLLVAESGAVPPAPAVTAGAAAGPAPDAGSDFWRDRWPYVLGAAILLALGALIVVIGWFERKHERTRPKGRRGRPTPAKAAAKPVAAGAAEPGAPGAGAAGGA
;
A
#
# COMPACT_ATOMS: atom_id res chain seq x y z
N MET A 1 -1.26 -51.87 10.50
CA MET A 1 -2.46 -51.51 11.29
C MET A 1 -2.12 -50.35 12.23
N THR A 2 -2.57 -49.14 11.92
CA THR A 2 -2.38 -47.98 12.80
C THR A 2 -3.46 -47.97 13.88
N THR A 3 -3.05 -48.02 15.14
CA THR A 3 -3.93 -48.02 16.33
C THR A 3 -4.90 -46.83 16.27
N PRO A 4 -6.19 -47.00 16.63
CA PRO A 4 -7.23 -45.98 16.49
C PRO A 4 -6.87 -44.63 17.14
N ALA A 5 -6.07 -44.64 18.21
CA ALA A 5 -5.56 -43.44 18.87
C ALA A 5 -4.69 -42.53 17.96
N LYS A 6 -3.93 -43.11 17.02
CA LYS A 6 -3.06 -42.33 16.11
C LYS A 6 -3.85 -41.63 15.01
N ARG A 7 -5.03 -42.14 14.62
CA ARG A 7 -5.88 -41.49 13.60
C ARG A 7 -6.58 -40.25 14.14
N VAL A 8 -7.04 -40.28 15.39
CA VAL A 8 -7.74 -39.15 16.03
C VAL A 8 -6.80 -37.97 16.25
N ALA A 9 -5.56 -38.22 16.70
CA ALA A 9 -4.56 -37.18 16.88
C ALA A 9 -4.12 -36.51 15.55
N ARG A 10 -4.14 -37.26 14.43
CA ARG A 10 -3.81 -36.73 13.11
C ARG A 10 -4.96 -35.87 12.54
N TRP A 11 -6.20 -36.27 12.77
CA TRP A 11 -7.40 -35.53 12.35
C TRP A 11 -7.54 -34.18 13.08
N LEU A 12 -7.24 -34.14 14.37
CA LEU A 12 -7.26 -32.92 15.17
C LEU A 12 -6.22 -31.87 14.72
N LYS A 13 -5.03 -32.31 14.33
CA LYS A 13 -3.99 -31.42 13.78
C LYS A 13 -4.38 -30.82 12.43
N VAL A 14 -5.01 -31.63 11.57
CA VAL A 14 -5.48 -31.19 10.25
C VAL A 14 -6.65 -30.21 10.35
N ALA A 15 -7.61 -30.46 11.26
CA ALA A 15 -8.74 -29.57 11.48
C ALA A 15 -8.33 -28.20 12.07
N GLY A 16 -7.36 -28.19 13.01
CA GLY A 16 -6.80 -26.94 13.55
C GLY A 16 -6.07 -26.12 12.49
N PHE A 17 -5.32 -26.77 11.61
CA PHE A 17 -4.60 -26.11 10.52
C PHE A 17 -5.55 -25.53 9.47
N LEU A 18 -6.61 -26.25 9.11
CA LEU A 18 -7.64 -25.78 8.17
C LEU A 18 -8.43 -24.59 8.73
N GLY A 19 -8.76 -24.59 10.03
CA GLY A 19 -9.43 -23.46 10.68
C GLY A 19 -8.56 -22.20 10.69
N PHE A 20 -7.27 -22.33 10.98
CA PHE A 20 -6.32 -21.21 10.97
C PHE A 20 -6.10 -20.66 9.55
N ALA A 21 -5.99 -21.54 8.56
CA ALA A 21 -5.87 -21.16 7.15
C ALA A 21 -7.13 -20.43 6.64
N ALA A 22 -8.33 -20.92 6.99
CA ALA A 22 -9.58 -20.29 6.58
C ALA A 22 -9.74 -18.86 7.17
N VAL A 23 -9.37 -18.66 8.44
CA VAL A 23 -9.39 -17.33 9.06
C VAL A 23 -8.36 -16.39 8.40
N GLY A 24 -7.16 -16.89 8.11
CA GLY A 24 -6.14 -16.12 7.38
C GLY A 24 -6.60 -15.69 5.99
N VAL A 25 -7.28 -16.57 5.25
CA VAL A 25 -7.81 -16.28 3.90
C VAL A 25 -8.93 -15.25 3.94
N VAL A 26 -9.85 -15.34 4.92
CA VAL A 26 -10.95 -14.37 5.07
C VAL A 26 -10.42 -12.99 5.48
N VAL A 27 -9.44 -12.94 6.39
CA VAL A 27 -8.78 -11.68 6.77
C VAL A 27 -8.04 -11.07 5.59
N TRP A 28 -7.36 -11.89 4.78
CA TRP A 28 -6.70 -11.42 3.56
C TRP A 28 -7.70 -10.87 2.52
N LEU A 29 -8.83 -11.55 2.31
CA LEU A 29 -9.89 -11.13 1.38
C LEU A 29 -10.62 -9.85 1.80
N VAL A 30 -10.75 -9.57 3.09
CA VAL A 30 -11.46 -8.38 3.61
C VAL A 30 -10.53 -7.16 3.72
N VAL A 31 -9.23 -7.37 3.87
CA VAL A 31 -8.24 -6.28 4.01
C VAL A 31 -7.56 -5.93 2.68
N ALA A 32 -7.49 -6.85 1.72
CA ALA A 32 -6.96 -6.55 0.40
C ALA A 32 -8.01 -5.78 -0.43
N PRO A 33 -7.73 -4.53 -0.84
CA PRO A 33 -8.59 -3.86 -1.82
C PRO A 33 -8.62 -4.70 -3.11
N PRO A 34 -9.75 -4.70 -3.85
CA PRO A 34 -9.80 -5.38 -5.15
C PRO A 34 -8.79 -4.72 -6.09
N SER A 35 -7.66 -5.39 -6.29
CA SER A 35 -6.67 -5.02 -7.30
C SER A 35 -7.25 -5.39 -8.67
N PHE A 36 -8.01 -4.49 -9.28
CA PHE A 36 -8.27 -4.56 -10.71
C PHE A 36 -6.95 -4.32 -11.44
N ASP A 37 -6.63 -5.18 -12.38
CA ASP A 37 -5.45 -5.11 -13.25
C ASP A 37 -5.57 -3.87 -14.17
N SER A 38 -5.26 -2.71 -13.61
CA SER A 38 -5.31 -1.40 -14.28
C SER A 38 -3.93 -0.97 -14.79
N GLY A 39 -3.00 -1.91 -14.97
CA GLY A 39 -1.56 -1.63 -15.12
C GLY A 39 -1.17 -0.71 -16.27
N THR A 40 -2.08 -0.44 -17.22
CA THR A 40 -1.84 0.44 -18.37
C THR A 40 -2.76 1.65 -18.44
N VAL A 41 -3.69 1.83 -17.51
CA VAL A 41 -4.73 2.88 -17.57
C VAL A 41 -4.23 4.14 -16.86
N VAL A 42 -3.74 5.12 -17.63
CA VAL A 42 -3.29 6.42 -17.09
C VAL A 42 -4.49 7.22 -16.58
N PRO A 43 -4.57 7.56 -15.27
CA PRO A 43 -5.69 8.31 -14.73
C PRO A 43 -5.68 9.75 -15.25
N ALA A 44 -6.88 10.25 -15.58
CA ALA A 44 -7.08 11.68 -15.81
C ALA A 44 -7.17 12.40 -14.45
N PRO A 45 -6.85 13.70 -14.39
CA PRO A 45 -7.15 14.55 -13.24
C PRO A 45 -8.58 14.35 -12.74
N ASP A 46 -8.74 14.21 -11.43
CA ASP A 46 -10.07 14.17 -10.83
C ASP A 46 -10.83 15.47 -11.13
N ALA A 47 -12.16 15.37 -11.16
CA ALA A 47 -12.99 16.48 -11.60
C ALA A 47 -12.85 17.72 -10.71
N GLU A 48 -12.63 17.55 -9.40
CA GLU A 48 -12.50 18.65 -8.45
C GLU A 48 -11.15 19.36 -8.63
N MET A 49 -10.06 18.61 -8.73
CA MET A 49 -8.72 19.14 -9.02
C MET A 49 -8.67 19.82 -10.38
N ALA A 50 -9.30 19.23 -11.41
CA ALA A 50 -9.35 19.83 -12.74
C ALA A 50 -10.10 21.18 -12.71
N VAL A 51 -11.24 21.27 -12.02
CA VAL A 51 -11.99 22.53 -11.85
C VAL A 51 -11.17 23.56 -11.07
N ALA A 52 -10.58 23.16 -9.92
CA ALA A 52 -9.76 24.05 -9.10
C ALA A 52 -8.54 24.58 -9.88
N THR A 53 -7.92 23.72 -10.69
CA THR A 53 -6.81 24.10 -11.58
C THR A 53 -7.27 25.13 -12.61
N SER A 54 -8.36 24.86 -13.33
CA SER A 54 -8.93 25.81 -14.30
C SER A 54 -9.26 27.17 -13.68
N ASP A 55 -9.83 27.22 -12.48
CA ASP A 55 -10.17 28.47 -11.79
C ASP A 55 -8.92 29.29 -11.41
N GLN A 56 -7.84 28.62 -11.03
CA GLN A 56 -6.55 29.29 -10.79
C GLN A 56 -5.94 29.81 -12.09
N LEU A 57 -5.98 29.01 -13.17
CA LEU A 57 -5.51 29.44 -14.49
C LEU A 57 -6.34 30.60 -15.05
N ALA A 58 -7.64 30.64 -14.80
CA ALA A 58 -8.52 31.75 -15.18
C ALA A 58 -8.11 33.07 -14.50
N ARG A 59 -7.75 33.02 -13.22
CA ARG A 59 -7.25 34.19 -12.47
C ARG A 59 -5.86 34.65 -12.96
N ALA A 60 -4.96 33.70 -13.22
CA ALA A 60 -3.66 34.03 -13.80
C ALA A 60 -3.80 34.65 -15.20
N ALA A 61 -4.67 34.07 -16.04
CA ALA A 61 -4.91 34.53 -17.39
C ALA A 61 -5.50 35.94 -17.44
N SER A 62 -6.44 36.27 -16.54
CA SER A 62 -7.00 37.62 -16.47
C SER A 62 -5.99 38.66 -16.00
N ALA A 63 -5.03 38.28 -15.15
CA ALA A 63 -3.97 39.16 -14.68
C ALA A 63 -2.85 39.38 -15.72
N GLN A 64 -2.47 38.33 -16.45
CA GLN A 64 -1.29 38.34 -17.32
C GLN A 64 -1.63 38.52 -18.81
N GLY A 65 -2.91 38.37 -19.19
CA GLY A 65 -3.35 38.47 -20.58
C GLY A 65 -2.84 37.33 -21.47
N VAL A 66 -2.59 36.16 -20.88
CA VAL A 66 -2.13 34.93 -21.54
C VAL A 66 -3.01 33.77 -21.11
N CYS A 67 -3.49 32.97 -22.04
CA CYS A 67 -4.24 31.77 -21.71
C CYS A 67 -3.30 30.65 -21.25
N TYR A 68 -3.72 29.89 -20.24
CA TYR A 68 -2.96 28.79 -19.67
C TYR A 68 -3.77 27.52 -19.73
N GLY A 69 -3.12 26.38 -19.94
CA GLY A 69 -3.80 25.10 -19.98
C GLY A 69 -2.89 23.90 -19.91
N TRP A 70 -3.51 22.73 -19.97
CA TRP A 70 -2.83 21.46 -19.93
C TRP A 70 -3.47 20.44 -20.86
N ARG A 71 -2.65 19.45 -21.22
CA ARG A 71 -3.02 18.31 -22.04
C ARG A 71 -2.24 17.10 -21.57
N LEU A 72 -2.95 16.10 -21.05
CA LEU A 72 -2.43 14.79 -20.73
C LEU A 72 -2.88 13.82 -21.81
N GLU A 73 -1.93 13.25 -22.53
CA GLU A 73 -2.15 12.26 -23.57
C GLU A 73 -1.66 10.89 -23.07
N SER A 74 -2.47 9.87 -23.31
CA SER A 74 -2.09 8.49 -23.13
C SER A 74 -2.70 7.65 -24.24
N TYR A 75 -1.94 6.68 -24.74
CA TYR A 75 -2.43 5.75 -25.77
C TYR A 75 -3.63 4.92 -25.30
N SER A 76 -3.68 4.57 -24.02
CA SER A 76 -4.70 3.67 -23.47
C SER A 76 -5.98 4.39 -23.03
N THR A 77 -5.87 5.59 -22.47
CA THR A 77 -7.00 6.34 -21.89
C THR A 77 -7.43 7.55 -22.70
N GLY A 78 -6.67 7.92 -23.73
CA GLY A 78 -6.95 9.05 -24.61
C GLY A 78 -6.38 10.36 -24.08
N THR A 79 -7.08 11.45 -24.34
CA THR A 79 -6.61 12.80 -24.02
C THR A 79 -7.49 13.45 -22.95
N SER A 80 -6.88 13.88 -21.85
CA SER A 80 -7.48 14.78 -20.87
C SER A 80 -6.94 16.19 -21.05
N VAL A 81 -7.83 17.18 -21.06
CA VAL A 81 -7.49 18.59 -21.30
C VAL A 81 -8.16 19.50 -20.29
N GLY A 82 -7.56 20.66 -20.09
CA GLY A 82 -8.25 21.79 -19.47
C GLY A 82 -7.46 23.08 -19.65
N SER A 83 -8.11 24.18 -19.34
CA SER A 83 -7.51 25.51 -19.49
C SER A 83 -8.18 26.53 -18.59
N ASN A 84 -7.73 27.77 -18.70
CA ASN A 84 -8.41 28.94 -18.15
C ASN A 84 -9.84 29.15 -18.69
N LEU A 85 -10.27 28.40 -19.72
CA LEU A 85 -11.65 28.43 -20.23
C LEU A 85 -12.57 27.42 -19.53
N GLY A 86 -12.01 26.52 -18.72
CA GLY A 86 -12.75 25.51 -17.97
C GLY A 86 -12.07 24.14 -17.96
N SER A 87 -12.51 23.29 -17.03
CA SER A 87 -12.13 21.88 -16.98
C SER A 87 -12.72 21.14 -18.17
N GLY A 88 -11.96 20.25 -18.81
CA GLY A 88 -12.37 19.55 -20.03
C GLY A 88 -12.37 20.43 -21.29
N VAL A 89 -11.92 21.69 -21.19
CA VAL A 89 -11.87 22.64 -22.33
C VAL A 89 -10.42 22.92 -22.70
N ALA A 90 -9.99 22.42 -23.85
CA ALA A 90 -8.68 22.74 -24.40
C ALA A 90 -8.54 24.24 -24.74
N ILE A 91 -7.31 24.72 -24.84
CA ILE A 91 -7.04 26.07 -25.35
C ILE A 91 -7.60 26.21 -26.77
N ASP A 92 -8.38 27.26 -26.99
CA ASP A 92 -8.89 27.67 -28.30
C ASP A 92 -8.05 28.84 -28.84
N PRO A 93 -7.19 28.64 -29.85
CA PRO A 93 -6.34 29.69 -30.40
C PRO A 93 -7.11 30.90 -30.95
N SER A 94 -8.39 30.74 -31.32
CA SER A 94 -9.21 31.86 -31.81
C SER A 94 -9.62 32.81 -30.68
N ARG A 95 -9.82 32.28 -29.47
CA ARG A 95 -10.14 33.04 -28.25
C ARG A 95 -8.89 33.45 -27.48
N CYS A 96 -7.80 32.72 -27.67
CA CYS A 96 -6.54 32.87 -26.97
C CYS A 96 -5.41 33.06 -27.99
N PRO A 97 -5.16 34.28 -28.50
CA PRO A 97 -4.04 34.51 -29.43
C PRO A 97 -2.67 34.38 -28.74
N LYS A 98 -2.63 34.61 -27.42
CA LYS A 98 -1.46 34.36 -26.56
C LYS A 98 -1.79 33.23 -25.60
N TRP A 99 -1.03 32.14 -25.65
CA TRP A 99 -1.27 30.99 -24.78
C TRP A 99 0.00 30.20 -24.48
N VAL A 100 -0.05 29.46 -23.36
CA VAL A 100 0.95 28.48 -22.95
C VAL A 100 0.23 27.23 -22.43
N GLU A 101 0.60 26.07 -22.95
CA GLU A 101 0.01 24.77 -22.63
C GLU A 101 1.12 23.80 -22.21
N VAL A 102 0.99 23.15 -21.06
CA VAL A 102 1.83 22.00 -20.73
C VAL A 102 1.23 20.74 -21.38
N ARG A 103 2.07 19.95 -22.05
CA ARG A 103 1.68 18.70 -22.69
C ARG A 103 2.51 17.56 -22.10
N ALA A 104 1.83 16.56 -21.55
CA ALA A 104 2.46 15.33 -21.10
C ALA A 104 1.92 14.15 -21.91
N ASP A 105 2.82 13.37 -22.50
CA ASP A 105 2.54 12.08 -23.10
C ASP A 105 3.03 11.01 -22.14
N VAL A 106 2.11 10.21 -21.58
CA VAL A 106 2.41 9.18 -20.57
C VAL A 106 2.04 7.81 -21.12
N MET A 107 3.03 6.92 -21.09
CA MET A 107 2.92 5.55 -21.54
C MET A 107 3.25 4.60 -20.39
N TRP A 108 2.23 3.92 -19.88
CA TRP A 108 2.37 2.77 -19.01
C TRP A 108 2.36 1.49 -19.82
N THR A 109 3.29 0.61 -19.50
CA THR A 109 3.51 -0.67 -20.13
C THR A 109 2.84 -1.78 -19.31
N SER A 110 2.50 -2.90 -19.98
CA SER A 110 1.91 -4.04 -19.27
C SER A 110 2.88 -4.57 -18.20
N SER A 111 2.36 -5.07 -17.08
CA SER A 111 3.15 -5.77 -16.06
C SER A 111 3.90 -7.00 -16.58
N SER A 112 3.47 -7.53 -17.74
CA SER A 112 4.12 -8.63 -18.46
C SER A 112 5.23 -8.19 -19.42
N SER A 113 5.47 -6.88 -19.55
CA SER A 113 6.43 -6.28 -20.47
C SER A 113 7.71 -5.91 -19.73
N GLU A 114 8.86 -6.16 -20.36
CA GLU A 114 10.17 -5.68 -19.86
C GLU A 114 10.45 -4.23 -20.28
N ALA A 115 9.58 -3.63 -21.09
CA ALA A 115 9.67 -2.22 -21.44
C ALA A 115 9.40 -1.35 -20.21
N ALA A 116 10.12 -0.23 -20.08
CA ALA A 116 9.92 0.71 -18.99
C ALA A 116 8.75 1.65 -19.31
N ASP A 117 8.03 2.04 -18.25
CA ASP A 117 7.09 3.16 -18.30
C ASP A 117 7.83 4.46 -18.61
N SER A 118 7.16 5.38 -19.29
CA SER A 118 7.80 6.63 -19.71
C SER A 118 6.81 7.78 -19.77
N ALA A 119 7.33 8.99 -19.54
CA ALA A 119 6.60 10.23 -19.72
C ALA A 119 7.46 11.25 -20.46
N THR A 120 6.87 11.92 -21.45
CA THR A 120 7.49 13.04 -22.17
C THR A 120 6.70 14.31 -21.91
N VAL A 121 7.36 15.34 -21.36
CA VAL A 121 6.73 16.61 -20.99
C VAL A 121 7.30 17.74 -21.83
N THR A 122 6.41 18.49 -22.48
CA THR A 122 6.74 19.66 -23.29
C THR A 122 5.86 20.85 -22.93
N ILE A 123 6.34 22.06 -23.20
CA ILE A 123 5.55 23.28 -23.03
C ILE A 123 5.38 23.90 -24.41
N ALA A 124 4.14 23.93 -24.88
CA ALA A 124 3.76 24.57 -26.13
C ALA A 124 3.29 26.01 -25.86
N SER A 125 3.54 26.92 -26.78
CA SER A 125 3.07 28.31 -26.66
C SER A 125 2.77 28.95 -28.00
N SER A 126 1.99 30.02 -27.97
CA SER A 126 1.81 30.96 -29.08
C SER A 126 1.72 32.38 -28.55
N GLY A 127 2.25 33.36 -29.28
CA GLY A 127 2.17 34.78 -28.93
C GLY A 127 2.97 35.19 -27.68
N VAL A 128 3.63 34.25 -27.00
CA VAL A 128 4.58 34.45 -25.90
C VAL A 128 5.69 33.39 -25.96
N PRO A 129 6.92 33.70 -25.50
CA PRO A 129 8.00 32.72 -25.42
C PRO A 129 7.66 31.57 -24.46
N ALA A 130 7.85 30.33 -24.92
CA ALA A 130 7.71 29.15 -24.07
C ALA A 130 8.86 29.08 -23.05
N PRO A 131 8.58 28.92 -21.74
CA PRO A 131 9.62 28.51 -20.81
C PRO A 131 10.09 27.09 -21.14
N PRO A 132 11.38 26.76 -20.93
CA PRO A 132 11.87 25.40 -21.14
C PRO A 132 11.26 24.45 -20.10
N SER A 133 10.89 23.24 -20.52
CA SER A 133 10.24 22.24 -19.64
C SER A 133 11.13 21.81 -18.47
N SER A 134 12.45 21.87 -18.60
CA SER A 134 13.39 21.62 -17.49
C SER A 134 13.23 22.57 -16.29
N ARG A 135 12.53 23.69 -16.46
CA ARG A 135 12.18 24.57 -15.33
C ARG A 135 11.10 23.98 -14.43
N LEU A 136 10.38 22.96 -14.87
CA LEU A 136 9.42 22.22 -14.05
C LEU A 136 10.12 21.37 -12.98
N ASP A 137 11.35 20.92 -13.25
CA ASP A 137 12.14 20.07 -12.34
C ASP A 137 12.33 20.69 -10.95
N ARG A 138 12.44 22.03 -10.87
CA ARG A 138 12.59 22.74 -9.59
C ARG A 138 11.35 22.63 -8.67
N PHE A 139 10.21 22.25 -9.24
CA PHE A 139 8.97 21.98 -8.52
C PHE A 139 8.77 20.48 -8.25
N GLY A 140 9.77 19.64 -8.55
CA GLY A 140 9.65 18.18 -8.48
C GLY A 140 8.86 17.57 -9.64
N LEU A 141 8.46 18.36 -10.63
CA LEU A 141 7.64 17.94 -11.77
C LEU A 141 8.54 17.38 -12.89
N THR A 142 9.16 16.26 -12.58
CA THR A 142 10.09 15.52 -13.47
C THR A 142 9.36 14.38 -14.19
N GLY A 143 9.99 13.76 -15.20
CA GLY A 143 9.40 12.63 -15.92
C GLY A 143 8.91 11.49 -15.01
N SER A 144 9.60 11.19 -13.90
CA SER A 144 9.14 10.17 -12.95
C SER A 144 7.87 10.59 -12.22
N ALA A 145 7.73 11.86 -11.83
CA ALA A 145 6.50 12.34 -11.19
C ALA A 145 5.27 12.19 -12.12
N PHE A 146 5.45 12.37 -13.44
CA PHE A 146 4.39 12.13 -14.42
C PHE A 146 4.12 10.65 -14.68
N VAL A 147 5.09 9.77 -14.46
CA VAL A 147 4.87 8.32 -14.51
C VAL A 147 4.13 7.84 -13.25
N ASP A 148 4.51 8.36 -12.08
CA ASP A 148 4.00 7.92 -10.78
C ASP A 148 2.59 8.49 -10.49
N GLU A 149 2.39 9.78 -10.72
CA GLU A 149 1.15 10.52 -10.41
C GLU A 149 0.75 11.46 -11.58
N PRO A 150 0.40 10.93 -12.76
CA PRO A 150 0.16 11.72 -13.98
C PRO A 150 -0.96 12.75 -13.86
N ASP A 151 -2.02 12.40 -13.13
CA ASP A 151 -3.21 13.20 -12.87
C ASP A 151 -2.90 14.43 -12.00
N TRP A 152 -2.15 14.25 -10.91
CA TRP A 152 -1.68 15.34 -10.07
C TRP A 152 -0.60 16.18 -10.75
N ALA A 153 0.41 15.52 -11.36
CA ALA A 153 1.58 16.19 -11.91
C ALA A 153 1.21 17.14 -13.06
N ILE A 154 0.26 16.77 -13.92
CA ILE A 154 -0.18 17.64 -15.02
C ILE A 154 -0.88 18.91 -14.52
N CYS A 155 -1.72 18.80 -13.48
CA CYS A 155 -2.38 19.95 -12.87
C CYS A 155 -1.36 20.88 -12.20
N GLN A 156 -0.41 20.35 -11.43
CA GLN A 156 0.62 21.17 -10.81
C GLN A 156 1.54 21.84 -11.84
N ALA A 157 1.88 21.14 -12.92
CA ALA A 157 2.66 21.73 -14.00
C ALA A 157 1.91 22.88 -14.67
N ALA A 158 0.60 22.75 -14.87
CA ALA A 158 -0.24 23.83 -15.39
C ALA A 158 -0.21 25.05 -14.46
N LEU A 159 -0.33 24.85 -13.15
CA LEU A 159 -0.29 25.91 -12.13
C LEU A 159 1.08 26.59 -12.02
N ALA A 160 2.16 25.92 -12.42
CA ALA A 160 3.49 26.51 -12.46
C ALA A 160 3.70 27.44 -13.68
N LEU A 161 2.91 27.30 -14.76
CA LEU A 161 3.11 28.05 -16.00
C LEU A 161 3.03 29.58 -15.81
N PRO A 162 2.04 30.16 -15.11
CA PRO A 162 1.97 31.61 -14.89
C PRO A 162 3.24 32.21 -14.28
N LEU A 163 3.83 31.50 -13.33
CA LEU A 163 5.08 31.89 -12.68
C LEU A 163 6.27 31.77 -13.64
N LEU A 164 6.37 30.65 -14.37
CA LEU A 164 7.44 30.41 -15.34
C LEU A 164 7.45 31.43 -16.48
N VAL A 165 6.27 31.84 -16.95
CA VAL A 165 6.12 32.86 -18.00
C VAL A 165 6.42 34.27 -17.44
N ALA A 166 6.14 34.53 -16.17
CA ALA A 166 6.56 35.78 -15.54
C ALA A 166 8.07 35.87 -15.35
N GLU A 167 8.72 34.78 -14.92
CA GLU A 167 10.17 34.73 -14.72
C GLU A 167 10.99 34.84 -16.01
N SER A 168 10.42 34.46 -17.15
CA SER A 168 11.06 34.70 -18.45
C SER A 168 10.99 36.17 -18.87
N GLY A 169 10.31 37.03 -18.10
CA GLY A 169 10.08 38.43 -18.40
C GLY A 169 9.03 38.66 -19.49
N ALA A 170 8.29 37.63 -19.92
CA ALA A 170 7.29 37.74 -20.97
C ALA A 170 6.03 38.49 -20.52
N VAL A 171 5.70 38.40 -19.22
CA VAL A 171 4.54 39.05 -18.60
C VAL A 171 4.90 39.50 -17.18
N PRO A 172 4.20 40.49 -16.61
CA PRO A 172 4.33 40.79 -15.19
C PRO A 172 3.90 39.59 -14.33
N PRO A 173 4.42 39.45 -13.10
CA PRO A 173 3.98 38.42 -12.18
C PRO A 173 2.49 38.58 -11.91
N ALA A 174 1.74 37.47 -11.99
CA ALA A 174 0.36 37.46 -11.54
C ALA A 174 0.32 37.84 -10.04
N PRO A 175 -0.72 38.58 -9.60
CA PRO A 175 -0.87 38.88 -8.19
C PRO A 175 -0.89 37.56 -7.43
N ALA A 176 -0.01 37.44 -6.43
CA ALA A 176 -0.08 36.34 -5.52
C ALA A 176 -1.50 36.32 -4.93
N VAL A 177 -2.11 35.13 -4.86
CA VAL A 177 -3.30 34.97 -4.05
C VAL A 177 -2.83 35.09 -2.60
N THR A 178 -2.65 36.32 -2.12
CA THR A 178 -2.65 36.57 -0.69
C THR A 178 -4.00 36.10 -0.23
N ALA A 179 -4.05 35.00 0.53
CA ALA A 179 -5.25 34.57 1.20
C ALA A 179 -5.77 35.78 1.99
N GLY A 180 -6.76 36.46 1.42
CA GLY A 180 -7.44 37.61 1.99
C GLY A 180 -8.41 37.10 3.04
N ALA A 181 -7.86 36.48 4.07
CA ALA A 181 -8.52 36.22 5.33
C ALA A 181 -7.41 36.40 6.36
N ALA A 182 -7.62 37.28 7.33
CA ALA A 182 -6.92 37.13 8.61
C ALA A 182 -7.01 35.64 8.94
N ALA A 183 -5.86 34.97 9.05
CA ALA A 183 -5.84 33.58 9.43
C ALA A 183 -6.61 33.48 10.75
N GLY A 184 -7.86 33.05 10.67
CA GLY A 184 -8.52 32.46 11.82
C GLY A 184 -7.60 31.33 12.30
N PRO A 185 -7.63 30.99 13.59
CA PRO A 185 -6.86 29.85 14.08
C PRO A 185 -7.05 28.71 13.10
N ALA A 186 -5.94 28.19 12.56
CA ALA A 186 -5.97 27.09 11.61
C ALA A 186 -6.94 26.03 12.19
N PRO A 187 -7.86 25.47 11.40
CA PRO A 187 -8.67 24.37 11.89
C PRO A 187 -7.72 23.35 12.50
N ASP A 188 -8.02 22.89 13.72
CA ASP A 188 -7.19 21.93 14.43
C ASP A 188 -6.76 20.85 13.43
N ALA A 189 -5.44 20.69 13.28
CA ALA A 189 -4.85 19.76 12.31
C ALA A 189 -5.65 18.47 12.38
N GLY A 190 -6.34 18.16 11.27
CA GLY A 190 -7.32 17.08 11.20
C GLY A 190 -6.74 15.87 11.91
N SER A 191 -7.38 15.49 13.01
CA SER A 191 -6.78 14.56 13.95
C SER A 191 -6.43 13.29 13.20
N ASP A 192 -5.14 12.98 13.11
CA ASP A 192 -4.57 11.87 12.34
C ASP A 192 -4.85 10.54 13.07
N PHE A 193 -6.10 10.37 13.52
CA PHE A 193 -6.58 9.34 14.44
C PHE A 193 -6.22 7.95 13.95
N TRP A 194 -6.25 7.76 12.65
CA TRP A 194 -5.95 6.46 12.05
C TRP A 194 -4.46 6.15 12.11
N ARG A 195 -3.60 7.16 11.89
CA ARG A 195 -2.14 7.00 11.95
C ARG A 195 -1.64 6.88 13.39
N ASP A 196 -2.16 7.72 14.29
CA ASP A 196 -1.83 7.70 15.72
C ASP A 196 -2.39 6.47 16.44
N ARG A 197 -3.53 5.94 15.99
CA ARG A 197 -4.17 4.78 16.66
C ARG A 197 -3.90 3.42 16.05
N TRP A 198 -3.24 3.36 14.90
CA TRP A 198 -2.82 2.11 14.28
C TRP A 198 -2.05 1.18 15.23
N PRO A 199 -1.08 1.65 16.05
CA PRO A 199 -0.37 0.78 16.98
C PRO A 199 -1.29 0.17 18.05
N TYR A 200 -2.30 0.91 18.51
CA TYR A 200 -3.26 0.42 19.50
C TYR A 200 -4.21 -0.61 18.90
N VAL A 201 -4.63 -0.42 17.64
CA VAL A 201 -5.44 -1.41 16.91
C VAL A 201 -4.66 -2.71 16.71
N LEU A 202 -3.40 -2.63 16.30
CA LEU A 202 -2.49 -3.77 16.21
C LEU A 202 -2.30 -4.46 17.57
N GLY A 203 -2.05 -3.70 18.63
CA GLY A 203 -1.92 -4.22 19.99
C GLY A 203 -3.18 -4.95 20.46
N ALA A 204 -4.36 -4.37 20.22
CA ALA A 204 -5.65 -4.98 20.55
C ALA A 204 -5.89 -6.27 19.76
N ALA A 205 -5.57 -6.29 18.46
CA ALA A 205 -5.69 -7.47 17.62
C ALA A 205 -4.79 -8.61 18.12
N ILE A 206 -3.53 -8.30 18.49
CA ILE A 206 -2.59 -9.29 19.05
C ILE A 206 -3.12 -9.86 20.38
N LEU A 207 -3.61 -9.00 21.28
CA LEU A 207 -4.15 -9.43 22.57
C LEU A 207 -5.40 -10.31 22.41
N LEU A 208 -6.30 -9.96 21.49
CA LEU A 208 -7.48 -10.78 21.19
C LEU A 208 -7.10 -12.14 20.61
N ALA A 209 -6.11 -12.19 19.73
CA ALA A 209 -5.60 -13.45 19.18
C ALA A 209 -5.00 -14.35 20.27
N LEU A 210 -4.21 -13.77 21.19
CA LEU A 210 -3.68 -14.49 22.36
C LEU A 210 -4.78 -15.01 23.29
N GLY A 211 -5.80 -14.19 23.58
CA GLY A 211 -6.95 -14.60 24.39
C GLY A 211 -7.71 -15.77 23.76
N ALA A 212 -7.99 -15.68 22.45
CA ALA A 212 -8.63 -16.76 21.71
C ALA A 212 -7.80 -18.06 21.75
N LEU A 213 -6.48 -17.97 21.61
CA LEU A 213 -5.58 -19.11 21.68
C LEU A 213 -5.66 -19.82 23.05
N ILE A 214 -5.63 -19.06 24.15
CA ILE A 214 -5.73 -19.62 25.51
C ILE A 214 -7.08 -20.32 25.70
N VAL A 215 -8.19 -19.72 25.24
CA VAL A 215 -9.52 -20.33 25.34
C VAL A 215 -9.58 -21.64 24.56
N VAL A 216 -9.00 -21.69 23.36
CA VAL A 216 -8.95 -22.90 22.54
C VAL A 216 -8.11 -23.99 23.24
N ILE A 217 -6.93 -23.65 23.77
CA ILE A 217 -6.08 -24.60 24.51
C ILE A 217 -6.82 -25.14 25.73
N GLY A 218 -7.40 -24.27 26.57
CA GLY A 218 -8.14 -24.67 27.76
C GLY A 218 -9.36 -25.54 27.43
N TRP A 219 -10.04 -25.28 26.30
CA TRP A 219 -11.14 -26.13 25.84
C TRP A 219 -10.65 -27.54 25.43
N PHE A 220 -9.50 -27.63 24.77
CA PHE A 220 -8.89 -28.92 24.40
C PHE A 220 -8.43 -29.71 25.62
N GLU A 221 -7.77 -29.07 26.59
CA GLU A 221 -7.34 -29.71 27.83
C GLU A 221 -8.53 -30.24 28.63
N ARG A 222 -9.59 -29.43 28.79
CA ARG A 222 -10.82 -29.85 29.49
C ARG A 222 -11.52 -31.03 28.81
N LYS A 223 -11.45 -31.11 27.47
CA LYS A 223 -11.99 -32.24 26.72
C LYS A 223 -11.13 -33.51 26.91
N HIS A 224 -9.82 -33.34 27.06
CA HIS A 224 -8.89 -34.45 27.30
C HIS A 224 -9.01 -35.05 28.71
N GLU A 225 -9.34 -34.24 29.72
CA GLU A 225 -9.59 -34.75 31.08
C GLU A 225 -10.88 -35.55 31.18
N ARG A 226 -11.94 -35.14 30.47
CA ARG A 226 -13.23 -35.87 30.42
C ARG A 226 -13.13 -37.24 29.75
N THR A 227 -12.06 -37.49 28.99
CA THR A 227 -11.81 -38.75 28.30
C THR A 227 -10.80 -39.65 29.01
N ARG A 228 -10.21 -39.21 30.14
CA ARG A 228 -9.47 -40.13 31.02
C ARG A 228 -10.48 -41.03 31.75
N PRO A 229 -10.49 -42.35 31.50
CA PRO A 229 -11.37 -43.25 32.23
C PRO A 229 -10.96 -43.24 33.70
N LYS A 230 -11.92 -42.97 34.59
CA LYS A 230 -11.74 -43.17 36.04
C LYS A 230 -11.35 -44.63 36.27
N GLY A 231 -10.06 -44.87 36.46
CA GLY A 231 -9.52 -46.18 36.78
C GLY A 231 -10.14 -46.70 38.07
N ARG A 232 -10.87 -47.81 37.94
CA ARG A 232 -10.82 -48.99 38.82
C ARG A 232 -10.62 -48.67 40.31
N ARG A 233 -11.72 -48.53 41.05
CA ARG A 233 -11.74 -48.80 42.49
C ARG A 233 -11.23 -50.22 42.74
N GLY A 234 -10.26 -50.32 43.64
CA GLY A 234 -9.47 -51.52 43.90
C GLY A 234 -10.31 -52.73 44.30
N ARG A 235 -9.90 -53.90 43.80
CA ARG A 235 -10.24 -55.20 44.37
C ARG A 235 -8.99 -55.71 45.10
N PRO A 236 -9.05 -55.96 46.42
CA PRO A 236 -7.94 -56.55 47.15
C PRO A 236 -7.79 -58.01 46.70
N THR A 237 -6.57 -58.42 46.37
CA THR A 237 -6.24 -59.83 46.08
C THR A 237 -5.49 -60.39 47.29
N PRO A 238 -5.89 -61.54 47.85
CA PRO A 238 -5.24 -62.13 49.00
C PRO A 238 -3.92 -62.82 48.63
N ALA A 239 -3.09 -62.95 49.64
CA ALA A 239 -1.76 -63.53 49.65
C ALA A 239 -1.68 -64.95 49.06
N LYS A 240 -0.55 -65.24 48.39
CA LYS A 240 0.04 -66.58 48.41
C LYS A 240 1.56 -66.51 48.32
N ALA A 241 2.18 -67.08 49.35
CA ALA A 241 3.60 -67.23 49.55
C ALA A 241 4.18 -68.43 48.77
N ALA A 242 5.45 -68.33 48.37
CA ALA A 242 6.50 -69.38 48.34
C ALA A 242 7.71 -68.83 47.53
N ALA A 243 8.82 -68.47 48.19
CA ALA A 243 10.06 -69.27 48.36
C ALA A 243 11.04 -69.12 47.16
N LYS A 244 12.09 -68.28 47.23
CA LYS A 244 13.50 -68.47 47.76
C LYS A 244 14.48 -69.06 46.69
N PRO A 245 15.82 -68.98 46.83
CA PRO A 245 16.75 -67.97 46.25
C PRO A 245 17.90 -68.60 45.40
N VAL A 246 19.04 -67.89 45.25
CA VAL A 246 20.39 -68.29 44.71
C VAL A 246 20.63 -67.81 43.24
N ALA A 247 21.73 -67.20 42.77
CA ALA A 247 23.10 -66.81 43.19
C ALA A 247 23.54 -65.63 42.28
N ALA A 248 24.22 -64.58 42.75
CA ALA A 248 25.69 -64.38 42.83
C ALA A 248 26.47 -64.46 41.48
N GLY A 249 27.14 -63.35 41.12
CA GLY A 249 28.17 -63.22 40.07
C GLY A 249 28.25 -61.79 39.52
N ALA A 250 29.14 -60.93 40.04
CA ALA A 250 30.49 -60.60 39.51
C ALA A 250 30.45 -59.61 38.32
N ALA A 251 30.82 -58.33 38.52
CA ALA A 251 32.16 -57.72 38.30
C ALA A 251 32.41 -57.37 36.81
N GLU A 252 32.30 -56.10 36.37
CA GLU A 252 33.32 -55.01 36.31
C GLU A 252 33.84 -54.80 34.84
N PRO A 253 34.75 -53.86 34.49
CA PRO A 253 34.46 -52.63 33.76
C PRO A 253 35.21 -52.44 32.40
N GLY A 254 34.98 -51.30 31.73
CA GLY A 254 35.82 -50.73 30.65
C GLY A 254 35.04 -50.44 29.36
N ALA A 255 35.29 -49.40 28.55
CA ALA A 255 36.26 -48.30 28.52
C ALA A 255 35.76 -47.29 27.44
N PRO A 256 36.38 -46.10 27.29
CA PRO A 256 35.87 -44.98 26.50
C PRO A 256 36.39 -44.97 25.05
N GLY A 257 35.60 -44.41 24.13
CA GLY A 257 36.01 -44.12 22.75
C GLY A 257 35.99 -42.62 22.48
N ALA A 258 37.18 -41.99 22.52
CA ALA A 258 37.44 -40.69 21.96
C ALA A 258 37.74 -40.83 20.45
N GLY A 259 37.21 -39.92 19.64
CA GLY A 259 37.56 -39.76 18.22
C GLY A 259 37.59 -38.27 17.90
N ALA A 260 38.81 -37.74 17.77
CA ALA A 260 39.15 -36.39 17.37
C ALA A 260 39.59 -36.33 15.90
N ALA A 261 39.80 -35.10 15.42
CA ALA A 261 40.38 -34.67 14.14
C ALA A 261 39.41 -34.70 12.94
N GLY A 262 39.29 -33.65 12.12
CA GLY A 262 40.21 -32.54 11.86
C GLY A 262 40.58 -32.58 10.38
N GLY A 263 40.28 -31.51 9.64
CA GLY A 263 40.64 -31.36 8.23
C GLY A 263 40.29 -29.96 7.77
N ALA A 264 41.35 -29.18 7.53
CA ALA A 264 41.35 -27.82 7.01
C ALA A 264 40.97 -27.77 5.52
#